data_AF-A0A220S892-F1
#
_entry.id   AF-A0A220S892-F1
#
_cell.length_a   1.000
_cell.length_b   1.000
_cell.length_c   1.000
_cell.angle_alpha   90.00
_cell.angle_beta   90.00
_cell.angle_gamma   90.00
#
_symmetry.space_group_name_H-M   'P 1'
#
loop_
_entity.id
_entity.type
_entity.pdbx_description
1 polymer ?
#
loop_
_entity_poly.entity_id
_entity_poly.type
_entity_poly.pdbx_seq_one_letter_code
_entity_poly.pdbx_strand_id
1 'polypeptide(L)'
;MLTTEIKIKYKGRSIDWLEDKLQELINTKVRKRDSVDGFFICISCEELKPVNQMNAGHYFRKEALQYKAVRFDLDNIHGQCVRCNKYLSANLIPYRANLLLKIGEGRLRQLEEKAALNNFKFSREFLIEQIEKLKHEKS
;
A
#
# COMPACT_ATOMS: atom_id res chain seq x y z
N MET A 1 -7.41 -17.66 12.99
CA MET A 1 -8.83 -17.37 13.25
C MET A 1 -8.91 -16.26 14.29
N LEU A 2 -9.73 -15.24 14.03
CA LEU A 2 -9.99 -14.15 14.98
C LEU A 2 -10.63 -14.66 16.27
N THR A 3 -10.04 -14.30 17.42
CA THR A 3 -10.60 -14.61 18.73
C THR A 3 -11.84 -13.76 19.02
N THR A 4 -12.66 -14.21 19.97
CA THR A 4 -13.89 -13.50 20.38
C THR A 4 -13.56 -12.10 20.93
N GLU A 5 -12.46 -11.95 21.66
CA GLU A 5 -12.01 -10.67 22.22
C GLU A 5 -11.68 -9.67 21.10
N ILE A 6 -10.99 -10.12 20.04
CA ILE A 6 -10.66 -9.27 18.89
C ILE A 6 -11.95 -8.85 18.16
N LYS A 7 -12.91 -9.77 17.97
CA LYS A 7 -14.19 -9.42 17.34
C LYS A 7 -14.95 -8.35 18.13
N ILE A 8 -14.95 -8.43 19.46
CA ILE A 8 -15.56 -7.43 20.34
C ILE A 8 -14.84 -6.08 20.23
N LYS A 9 -13.50 -6.06 20.22
CA LYS A 9 -12.67 -4.85 20.09
C LYS A 9 -13.03 -4.00 18.85
N TYR A 10 -13.36 -4.64 17.74
CA TYR A 10 -13.73 -3.97 16.50
C TYR A 10 -15.24 -3.89 16.27
N LYS A 11 -16.08 -4.29 17.22
CA LYS A 11 -17.54 -4.22 17.10
C LYS A 11 -17.98 -2.78 16.81
N GLY A 12 -18.93 -2.61 15.88
CA GLY A 12 -19.46 -1.31 15.49
C GLY A 12 -18.58 -0.46 14.56
N ARG A 13 -17.34 -0.84 14.27
CA ARG A 13 -16.50 -0.15 13.26
C ARG A 13 -17.02 -0.43 11.85
N SER A 14 -17.15 0.57 10.99
CA SER A 14 -17.53 0.36 9.58
C SER A 14 -16.41 -0.35 8.81
N ILE A 15 -16.72 -0.88 7.62
CA ILE A 15 -15.70 -1.41 6.70
C ILE A 15 -14.73 -0.31 6.29
N ASP A 16 -15.23 0.87 5.96
CA ASP A 16 -14.39 2.01 5.55
C ASP A 16 -13.39 2.39 6.65
N TRP A 17 -13.84 2.41 7.91
CA TRP A 17 -12.94 2.67 9.04
C TRP A 17 -11.83 1.61 9.15
N LEU A 18 -12.17 0.34 8.91
CA LEU A 18 -11.18 -0.74 8.93
C LEU A 18 -10.20 -0.61 7.75
N GLU A 19 -10.70 -0.29 6.56
CA GLU A 19 -9.87 -0.06 5.37
C GLU A 19 -8.90 1.12 5.58
N ASP A 20 -9.37 2.23 6.17
CA ASP A 20 -8.54 3.39 6.47
C ASP A 20 -7.50 3.08 7.55
N LYS A 21 -7.90 2.37 8.60
CA LYS A 21 -6.96 1.95 9.66
C LYS A 21 -5.88 1.02 9.11
N LEU A 22 -6.25 0.10 8.22
CA LEU A 22 -5.29 -0.77 7.55
C LEU A 22 -4.36 0.03 6.62
N GLN A 23 -4.91 1.00 5.88
CA GLN A 23 -4.12 1.86 5.00
C GLN A 23 -3.07 2.67 5.79
N GLU A 24 -3.41 3.21 6.96
CA GLU A 24 -2.46 3.92 7.82
C GLU A 24 -1.28 3.03 8.24
N LEU A 25 -1.56 1.79 8.64
CA LEU A 25 -0.55 0.81 9.05
C LEU A 25 0.35 0.43 7.89
N ILE A 26 -0.23 0.14 6.72
CA ILE A 26 0.51 -0.18 5.49
C ILE A 26 1.38 1.00 5.04
N ASN A 27 0.84 2.22 5.06
CA ASN A 27 1.61 3.41 4.72
C ASN A 27 2.81 3.59 5.65
N THR A 28 2.64 3.30 6.94
CA THR A 28 3.73 3.32 7.92
C THR A 28 4.76 2.22 7.63
N LYS A 29 4.31 1.01 7.33
CA LYS A 29 5.19 -0.12 6.94
C LYS A 29 6.00 0.20 5.68
N VAL A 30 5.38 0.77 4.65
CA VAL A 30 6.06 1.16 3.40
C VAL A 30 7.10 2.25 3.66
N ARG A 31 6.74 3.29 4.43
CA ARG A 31 7.70 4.35 4.79
C ARG A 31 8.91 3.80 5.54
N LYS A 32 8.70 2.91 6.51
CA LYS A 32 9.79 2.21 7.19
C LYS A 32 10.62 1.33 6.24
N ARG A 33 9.97 0.51 5.42
CA ARG A 33 10.62 -0.43 4.47
C ARG A 33 11.53 0.30 3.47
N ASP A 34 11.06 1.40 2.93
CA ASP A 34 11.73 2.10 1.83
C ASP A 34 12.61 3.27 2.32
N SER A 35 12.73 3.48 3.63
CA SER A 35 13.64 4.48 4.20
C SER A 35 14.90 3.86 4.80
N VAL A 36 16.03 4.54 4.60
CA VAL A 36 17.34 4.20 5.14
C VAL A 36 18.01 5.50 5.59
N ASP A 37 18.44 5.56 6.84
CA ASP A 37 19.17 6.70 7.44
C ASP A 37 18.52 8.08 7.22
N GLY A 38 17.19 8.15 7.25
CA GLY A 38 16.44 9.39 7.05
C GLY A 38 16.24 9.81 5.59
N PHE A 39 16.62 8.94 4.64
CA PHE A 39 16.42 9.15 3.21
C PHE A 39 15.63 7.99 2.58
N PHE A 40 15.16 8.20 1.35
CA PHE A 40 14.56 7.18 0.49
C PHE A 40 14.83 7.52 -0.98
N ILE A 41 14.76 6.51 -1.86
CA ILE A 41 14.79 6.70 -3.30
C ILE A 41 13.35 6.69 -3.81
N CYS A 42 12.96 7.74 -4.54
CA CYS A 42 11.61 7.82 -5.10
C CYS A 42 11.42 6.78 -6.21
N ILE A 43 10.41 5.91 -6.10
CA ILE A 43 10.11 4.89 -7.11
C ILE A 43 9.90 5.44 -8.52
N SER A 44 9.42 6.69 -8.67
CA SER A 44 9.10 7.26 -9.98
C SER A 44 10.20 8.11 -10.62
N CYS A 45 11.08 8.73 -9.84
CA CYS A 45 12.11 9.62 -10.40
C CYS A 45 13.53 9.21 -9.98
N GLU A 46 13.68 8.17 -9.17
CA GLU A 46 14.95 7.59 -8.72
C GLU A 46 15.91 8.55 -7.99
N GLU A 47 15.44 9.77 -7.71
CA GLU A 47 16.18 10.73 -6.89
C GLU A 47 16.13 10.33 -5.41
N LEU A 48 17.27 10.42 -4.75
CA LEU A 48 17.41 10.35 -3.29
C LEU A 48 16.76 11.58 -2.64
N LYS A 49 15.89 11.37 -1.65
CA LYS A 49 15.14 12.45 -0.98
C LYS A 49 15.03 12.19 0.52
N PRO A 50 14.88 13.25 1.34
CA PRO A 50 14.64 13.10 2.76
C PRO A 50 13.25 12.48 3.03
N VAL A 51 13.13 11.67 4.10
CA VAL A 51 11.88 10.96 4.44
C VAL A 51 10.69 11.87 4.73
N ASN A 52 10.93 13.14 5.09
CA ASN A 52 9.85 14.12 5.28
C ASN A 52 9.12 14.46 3.95
N GLN A 53 9.70 14.12 2.80
CA GLN A 53 9.07 14.24 1.48
C GLN A 53 8.51 12.91 0.96
N MET A 54 8.48 11.87 1.79
CA MET A 54 8.05 10.53 1.39
C MET A 54 6.56 10.31 1.60
N ASN A 55 5.87 9.90 0.54
CA ASN A 55 4.56 9.26 0.61
C ASN A 55 4.68 7.75 0.37
N ALA A 56 3.67 7.00 0.80
CA ALA A 56 3.42 5.66 0.31
C ALA A 56 2.53 5.78 -0.92
N GLY A 57 3.14 5.82 -2.11
CA GLY A 57 2.47 6.04 -3.39
C GLY A 57 2.01 4.75 -4.03
N HIS A 58 0.79 4.74 -4.56
CA HIS A 58 0.18 3.58 -5.22
C HIS A 58 0.43 3.59 -6.74
N TYR A 59 0.85 2.47 -7.31
CA TYR A 59 0.91 2.28 -8.77
C TYR A 59 -0.52 2.24 -9.36
N PHE A 60 -1.36 1.34 -8.84
CA PHE A 60 -2.80 1.34 -9.04
C PHE A 60 -3.49 2.12 -7.92
N ARG A 61 -4.03 3.30 -8.27
CA ARG A 61 -4.63 4.27 -7.34
C ARG A 61 -5.67 3.64 -6.39
N LYS A 62 -5.56 3.95 -5.09
CA LYS A 62 -6.40 3.36 -4.03
C LYS A 62 -7.88 3.78 -4.10
N GLU A 63 -8.19 4.92 -4.71
CA GLU A 63 -9.53 5.51 -4.78
C GLU A 63 -10.40 4.81 -5.83
N ALA A 64 -9.79 4.11 -6.80
CA ALA A 64 -10.55 3.43 -7.83
C ALA A 64 -11.09 2.09 -7.33
N LEU A 65 -12.41 1.94 -7.35
CA LEU A 65 -13.09 0.69 -6.97
C LEU A 65 -12.58 -0.53 -7.77
N GLN A 66 -12.18 -0.32 -9.03
CA GLN A 66 -11.62 -1.37 -9.89
C GLN A 66 -10.29 -1.93 -9.36
N TYR A 67 -9.51 -1.15 -8.60
CA TYR A 67 -8.21 -1.57 -8.07
C TYR A 67 -8.28 -2.01 -6.61
N LYS A 68 -9.49 -2.28 -6.10
CA LYS A 68 -9.69 -2.63 -4.69
C LYS A 68 -8.93 -3.89 -4.27
N ALA A 69 -8.80 -4.87 -5.16
CA ALA A 69 -8.04 -6.11 -4.92
C ALA A 69 -6.55 -5.87 -4.59
N VAL A 70 -5.95 -4.80 -5.12
CA VAL A 70 -4.52 -4.47 -4.94
C VAL A 70 -4.29 -3.28 -4.00
N ARG A 71 -5.34 -2.73 -3.39
CA ARG A 71 -5.25 -1.53 -2.52
C ARG A 71 -4.25 -1.68 -1.38
N PHE A 72 -4.14 -2.89 -0.83
CA PHE A 72 -3.29 -3.23 0.31
C PHE A 72 -2.09 -4.13 -0.06
N ASP A 73 -1.88 -4.38 -1.35
CA ASP A 73 -0.75 -5.19 -1.82
C ASP A 73 0.54 -4.35 -1.73
N LEU A 74 1.59 -4.86 -1.07
CA LEU A 74 2.85 -4.15 -0.89
C LEU A 74 3.67 -4.01 -2.18
N ASP A 75 3.33 -4.76 -3.23
CA ASP A 75 3.88 -4.60 -4.58
C ASP A 75 3.19 -3.49 -5.35
N ASN A 76 2.04 -3.03 -4.87
CA ASN A 76 1.35 -1.87 -5.41
C ASN A 76 1.80 -0.54 -4.77
N ILE A 77 2.57 -0.58 -3.68
CA ILE A 77 2.81 0.60 -2.81
C ILE A 77 4.30 0.74 -2.49
N HIS A 78 4.88 1.87 -2.87
CA HIS A 78 6.29 2.18 -2.66
C HIS A 78 6.53 3.63 -2.22
N GLY A 79 7.73 3.88 -1.69
CA GLY A 79 8.23 5.20 -1.38
C GLY A 79 8.22 6.10 -2.60
N GLN A 80 7.40 7.15 -2.55
CA GLN A 80 7.23 8.09 -3.66
C GLN A 80 7.26 9.53 -3.14
N CYS A 81 8.00 10.39 -3.82
CA CYS A 81 8.12 11.79 -3.39
C CYS A 81 6.81 12.56 -3.58
N VAL A 82 6.64 13.64 -2.79
CA VAL A 82 5.47 14.53 -2.90
C VAL A 82 5.26 15.02 -4.34
N ARG A 83 6.34 15.40 -5.04
CA ARG A 83 6.26 15.89 -6.41
C ARG A 83 5.64 14.88 -7.37
N CYS A 84 6.20 13.68 -7.44
CA CYS A 84 5.72 12.62 -8.32
C CYS A 84 4.30 12.17 -7.92
N ASN A 85 4.07 11.94 -6.63
CA ASN A 85 2.79 11.41 -6.15
C ASN A 85 1.64 12.41 -6.33
N LYS A 86 1.81 13.65 -5.87
CA LYS A 86 0.71 14.63 -5.80
C LYS A 86 0.58 15.54 -7.02
N TYR A 87 1.69 15.91 -7.66
CA TYR A 87 1.66 16.95 -8.71
C TYR A 87 1.84 16.40 -10.13
N LEU A 88 2.29 15.16 -10.30
CA LEU A 88 2.51 14.52 -11.60
C LEU A 88 1.63 13.29 -11.82
N SER A 89 0.45 13.24 -11.19
CA SER A 89 -0.49 12.12 -11.31
C SER A 89 0.19 10.77 -11.06
N ALA A 90 0.90 10.65 -9.94
CA ALA A 90 1.74 9.50 -9.57
C ALA A 90 2.89 9.16 -10.52
N ASN A 91 3.16 9.97 -11.54
CA ASN A 91 4.26 9.80 -12.50
C ASN A 91 4.41 8.34 -12.97
N LEU A 92 3.29 7.77 -13.45
CA LEU A 92 3.09 6.33 -13.58
C LEU A 92 3.97 5.65 -14.63
N ILE A 93 4.35 6.35 -15.70
CA ILE A 93 5.19 5.78 -16.77
C ILE A 93 6.55 5.35 -16.20
N PRO A 94 7.35 6.24 -15.58
CA PRO A 94 8.60 5.81 -14.97
C PRO A 94 8.37 4.99 -13.71
N TYR A 95 7.27 5.18 -12.96
CA TYR A 95 6.91 4.27 -11.87
C TYR A 95 6.87 2.81 -12.37
N ARG A 96 6.13 2.53 -13.46
CA ARG A 96 5.99 1.17 -13.99
C ARG A 96 7.33 0.59 -14.41
N ALA A 97 8.16 1.36 -15.10
CA ALA A 97 9.48 0.92 -15.54
C ALA A 97 10.36 0.51 -14.34
N ASN A 98 10.39 1.34 -13.30
CA ASN A 98 11.19 1.08 -12.10
C ASN A 98 10.58 -0.03 -11.24
N LEU A 99 9.25 -0.16 -11.23
CA LEU A 99 8.55 -1.26 -10.58
C LEU A 99 8.95 -2.60 -11.21
N LEU A 100 8.96 -2.69 -12.55
CA LEU A 100 9.43 -3.87 -13.27
C LEU A 100 10.85 -4.27 -12.83
N LEU A 101 11.76 -3.30 -12.71
CA LEU A 101 13.13 -3.54 -12.23
C LEU A 101 13.16 -3.99 -10.75
N LYS A 102 12.30 -3.41 -9.90
CA LYS A 102 12.29 -3.64 -8.45
C LYS A 102 11.70 -4.99 -8.04
N ILE A 103 10.59 -5.41 -8.67
CA ILE A 103 9.87 -6.65 -8.29
C ILE A 103 9.97 -7.76 -9.34
N GLY A 104 10.48 -7.46 -10.53
CA GLY A 104 10.57 -8.40 -11.64
C GLY A 104 9.25 -8.59 -12.38
N GLU A 105 9.34 -9.15 -13.59
CA GLU A 105 8.20 -9.28 -14.49
C GLU A 105 7.08 -10.17 -13.92
N GLY A 106 7.44 -11.30 -13.30
CA GLY A 106 6.45 -12.24 -12.77
C GLY A 106 5.54 -11.63 -11.71
N ARG A 107 6.11 -10.85 -10.77
CA ARG A 107 5.33 -10.18 -9.72
C ARG A 107 4.55 -9.00 -10.26
N LEU A 108 5.13 -8.25 -11.21
CA LEU A 108 4.40 -7.18 -11.88
C LEU A 108 3.18 -7.73 -12.63
N ARG A 109 3.33 -8.82 -13.37
CA ARG A 109 2.23 -9.48 -14.08
C ARG A 109 1.13 -9.93 -13.12
N GLN A 110 1.50 -10.60 -12.02
CA GLN A 110 0.55 -10.99 -10.99
C GLN A 110 -0.18 -9.80 -10.37
N LEU A 111 0.51 -8.68 -10.15
CA LEU A 111 -0.10 -7.45 -9.66
C LEU A 111 -1.11 -6.88 -10.66
N GLU A 112 -0.75 -6.83 -11.94
CA GLU A 112 -1.62 -6.35 -13.02
C GLU A 112 -2.85 -7.27 -13.21
N GLU A 113 -2.68 -8.59 -13.11
CA GLU A 113 -3.77 -9.57 -13.12
C GLU A 113 -4.73 -9.40 -11.93
N LYS A 114 -4.20 -9.24 -10.71
CA LYS A 114 -5.03 -8.95 -9.53
C LYS A 114 -5.77 -7.62 -9.68
N ALA A 115 -5.13 -6.60 -10.25
CA ALA A 115 -5.74 -5.28 -10.45
C ALA A 115 -6.89 -5.31 -11.47
N ALA A 116 -6.94 -6.32 -12.34
CA ALA A 116 -8.05 -6.52 -13.27
C ALA A 116 -9.30 -7.18 -12.62
N LEU A 117 -9.21 -7.63 -11.36
CA LEU A 117 -10.34 -8.21 -10.63
C LEU A 117 -11.38 -7.13 -10.27
N ASN A 118 -12.49 -7.14 -11.00
CA ASN A 118 -13.60 -6.24 -10.78
C ASN A 118 -14.46 -6.65 -9.58
N ASN A 119 -15.12 -5.66 -8.95
CA ASN A 119 -16.08 -5.85 -7.85
C ASN A 119 -15.52 -6.57 -6.60
N PHE A 120 -14.20 -6.55 -6.42
CA PHE A 120 -13.56 -7.13 -5.26
C PHE A 120 -13.96 -6.41 -3.95
N LYS A 121 -14.26 -7.19 -2.91
CA LYS A 121 -14.60 -6.67 -1.57
C LYS A 121 -13.81 -7.43 -0.51
N PHE A 122 -13.16 -6.68 0.39
CA PHE A 122 -12.53 -7.28 1.57
C PHE A 122 -13.60 -7.70 2.56
N SER A 123 -13.46 -8.90 3.13
CA SER A 123 -14.25 -9.28 4.28
C SER A 123 -13.82 -8.49 5.50
N ARG A 124 -14.75 -8.30 6.45
CA ARG A 124 -14.46 -7.67 7.72
C ARG A 124 -13.34 -8.40 8.46
N GLU A 125 -13.42 -9.73 8.44
CA GLU A 125 -12.51 -10.64 9.10
C GLU A 125 -11.09 -10.44 8.55
N PHE A 126 -10.95 -10.41 7.21
CA PHE A 126 -9.68 -10.16 6.57
C PHE A 126 -9.06 -8.83 7.02
N LEU A 127 -9.85 -7.74 7.01
CA LEU A 127 -9.33 -6.43 7.40
C LEU A 127 -8.86 -6.42 8.85
N ILE A 128 -9.63 -7.00 9.77
CA ILE A 128 -9.26 -7.08 11.19
C ILE A 128 -8.00 -7.93 11.38
N GLU A 129 -7.91 -9.08 10.70
CA GLU A 129 -6.72 -9.95 10.77
C GLU A 129 -5.46 -9.22 10.29
N GLN A 130 -5.53 -8.48 9.18
CA GLN A 130 -4.39 -7.72 8.68
C GLN A 130 -4.01 -6.55 9.61
N ILE A 131 -5.00 -5.87 10.20
CA ILE A 131 -4.76 -4.80 11.17
C ILE A 131 -4.04 -5.34 12.41
N GLU A 132 -4.51 -6.45 12.99
CA GLU A 132 -3.86 -7.03 14.17
C GLU A 132 -2.46 -7.56 13.81
N LYS A 133 -2.30 -8.24 12.66
CA LYS A 133 -0.99 -8.69 12.19
C LYS A 133 0.02 -7.55 12.12
N LEU A 134 -0.34 -6.43 11.48
CA LEU A 134 0.55 -5.27 11.32
C LEU A 134 0.83 -4.53 12.64
N LYS A 135 -0.07 -4.60 13.62
CA LYS A 135 0.16 -4.02 14.96
C LYS A 135 1.17 -4.83 15.77
N HIS A 136 1.20 -6.15 15.58
CA HIS A 136 2.06 -7.07 16.34
C HIS A 136 3.34 -7.46 15.60
N GLU A 137 3.48 -7.13 14.30
CA GLU A 137 4.77 -7.15 13.61
C GLU A 137 5.70 -6.12 14.26
N LYS A 138 6.63 -6.61 15.10
CA LYS A 138 7.74 -5.80 15.63
C LYS A 138 8.53 -5.23 14.44
N SER A 139 8.81 -3.93 14.50
CA SER A 139 9.71 -3.23 13.57
C SER A 139 11.15 -3.63 13.81
#